data_AF-A0A2D6XA84-F1
#
_entry.id   AF-A0A2D6XA84-F1
#
_cell.length_a   1.000
_cell.length_b   1.000
_cell.length_c   1.000
_cell.angle_alpha   90.00
_cell.angle_beta   90.00
_cell.angle_gamma   90.00
#
_symmetry.space_group_name_H-M   'P 1'
#
loop_
_entity.id
_entity.type
_entity.pdbx_description
1 polymer ?
#
loop_
_entity_poly.entity_id
_entity_poly.type
_entity_poly.pdbx_seq_one_letter_code
_entity_poly.pdbx_strand_id
1 'polypeptide(L)'
;MIYDSALWRESLIVERVTMPPDGRVTHIEVTGGGSGYTSAPSVDFSAGAAGYVVPTATAKLFNDTVGEILLTKSGSGYEDNPTVTFTGGAGTGATATAYATGYNDELILPQSIAQVLAITADDQELRPEDIITQYMVDPSALTESGTASSFSPISSVGINFDLLNGNLFFDLADADDAGKKVEIVGRLLGDPTRIYKETLTLAASPSVNSSFESYSEITSLSKEATTDTVTVKNITGYDKFYWYSWETKAEFQRAKLYRRPEYDATGPVQLVILGKQKIRPLVSDTDAPMISGIDNALIKYGTADMLKRQRQYGKAQLETGEGDRLLTVARDAETNQTAKIMRIVPDNYTVGYTRNDFGF
;
A
#
# COMPACT_ATOMS: atom_id res chain seq x y z
N MET A 1 -7.93 -39.05 2.52
CA MET A 1 -8.55 -38.15 3.52
C MET A 1 -8.78 -36.84 2.78
N ILE A 2 -10.00 -36.59 2.31
CA ILE A 2 -10.34 -35.38 1.57
C ILE A 2 -10.48 -34.30 2.64
N TYR A 3 -9.52 -33.38 2.68
CA TYR A 3 -9.61 -32.23 3.58
C TYR A 3 -10.72 -31.34 3.03
N ASP A 4 -11.76 -31.14 3.82
CA ASP A 4 -12.81 -30.16 3.55
C ASP A 4 -12.21 -28.77 3.82
N SER A 5 -11.40 -28.30 2.86
CA SER A 5 -10.66 -27.02 2.89
C SER A 5 -11.45 -25.89 2.23
N ALA A 6 -12.76 -26.10 1.99
CA ALA A 6 -13.65 -25.15 1.31
C ALA A 6 -13.69 -23.78 2.02
N LEU A 7 -13.60 -23.78 3.36
CA LEU A 7 -13.60 -22.57 4.18
C LEU A 7 -12.42 -21.64 3.88
N TRP A 8 -11.24 -22.20 3.62
CA TRP A 8 -10.05 -21.40 3.33
C TRP A 8 -10.09 -20.86 1.90
N ARG A 9 -10.57 -21.66 0.93
CA ARG A 9 -10.68 -21.26 -0.48
C ARG A 9 -11.52 -20.00 -0.66
N GLU A 10 -12.67 -19.93 0.00
CA GLU A 10 -13.60 -18.81 -0.14
C GLU A 10 -13.12 -17.55 0.60
N SER A 11 -12.23 -17.70 1.59
CA SER A 11 -11.60 -16.57 2.28
C SER A 11 -10.38 -16.00 1.54
N LEU A 12 -9.89 -16.68 0.50
CA LEU A 12 -8.74 -16.24 -0.29
C LEU A 12 -9.19 -15.44 -1.51
N ILE A 13 -8.42 -14.41 -1.81
CA ILE A 13 -8.59 -13.60 -3.01
C ILE A 13 -7.23 -13.43 -3.68
N VAL A 14 -7.26 -13.47 -5.02
CA VAL A 14 -6.13 -13.14 -5.86
C VAL A 14 -6.50 -11.92 -6.66
N GLU A 15 -5.68 -10.88 -6.56
CA GLU A 15 -5.82 -9.66 -7.34
C GLU A 15 -4.55 -9.42 -8.13
N ARG A 16 -4.72 -8.79 -9.29
CA ARG A 16 -3.61 -8.33 -10.12
C ARG A 16 -3.44 -6.84 -9.94
N VAL A 17 -2.22 -6.43 -9.64
CA VAL A 17 -1.88 -5.02 -9.52
C VAL A 17 -0.73 -4.73 -10.45
N THR A 18 -0.89 -3.69 -11.25
CA THR A 18 0.18 -3.15 -12.07
C THR A 18 0.93 -2.11 -11.27
N MET A 19 2.20 -2.37 -10.99
CA MET A 19 3.08 -1.36 -10.42
C MET A 19 3.56 -0.43 -11.54
N PRO A 20 3.40 0.91 -11.41
CA PRO A 20 3.93 1.82 -12.40
C PRO A 20 5.45 1.69 -12.46
N PRO A 21 6.09 1.87 -13.63
CA PRO A 21 7.53 2.02 -13.70
C PRO A 21 7.90 3.27 -12.88
N ASP A 22 8.73 3.09 -11.86
CA ASP A 22 9.18 4.16 -10.96
C ASP A 22 10.58 4.65 -11.32
N GLY A 23 11.02 5.73 -10.68
CA GLY A 23 12.17 6.53 -11.12
C GLY A 23 11.73 7.70 -12.01
N ARG A 24 10.81 8.53 -11.50
CA ARG A 24 10.22 9.66 -12.22
C ARG A 24 10.82 10.95 -11.70
N VAL A 25 11.07 11.90 -12.59
CA VAL A 25 11.34 13.28 -12.18
C VAL A 25 10.06 13.84 -11.59
N THR A 26 10.11 14.25 -10.33
CA THR A 26 8.94 14.82 -9.63
C THR A 26 8.98 16.34 -9.66
N HIS A 27 10.17 16.92 -9.62
CA HIS A 27 10.34 18.35 -9.60
C HIS A 27 11.66 18.79 -10.25
N ILE A 28 11.70 20.04 -10.71
CA ILE A 28 12.88 20.69 -11.28
C ILE A 28 12.99 22.07 -10.66
N GLU A 29 14.09 22.31 -9.96
CA GLU A 29 14.40 23.60 -9.34
C GLU A 29 15.37 24.37 -10.24
N VAL A 30 15.08 25.65 -10.47
CA VAL A 30 16.02 26.56 -11.13
C VAL A 30 16.96 27.12 -10.08
N THR A 31 18.22 26.67 -10.07
CA THR A 31 19.25 27.12 -9.13
C THR A 31 19.92 28.42 -9.59
N GLY A 32 19.85 28.74 -10.87
CA GLY A 32 20.29 30.00 -11.45
C GLY A 32 19.56 30.27 -12.76
N GLY A 33 18.86 31.40 -12.87
CA GLY A 33 18.07 31.73 -14.07
C GLY A 33 18.90 32.18 -15.28
N GLY A 34 20.21 32.38 -15.10
CA GLY A 34 21.11 32.93 -16.11
C GLY A 34 20.73 34.33 -16.57
N SER A 35 21.25 34.75 -17.73
CA SER A 35 20.94 36.06 -18.31
C SER A 35 21.00 36.07 -19.83
N GLY A 36 20.28 37.03 -20.43
CA GLY A 36 20.30 37.29 -21.88
C GLY A 36 19.41 36.35 -22.70
N TYR A 37 18.45 35.67 -22.09
CA TYR A 37 17.53 34.79 -22.81
C TYR A 37 16.49 35.61 -23.57
N THR A 38 16.54 35.56 -24.91
CA THR A 38 15.59 36.24 -25.80
C THR A 38 14.45 35.33 -26.25
N SER A 39 14.60 34.02 -26.04
CA SER A 39 13.58 32.99 -26.25
C SER A 39 13.78 31.87 -25.23
N ALA A 40 12.72 31.13 -24.91
CA ALA A 40 12.79 30.05 -23.94
C ALA A 40 13.77 28.96 -24.41
N PRO A 41 14.76 28.57 -23.59
CA PRO A 41 15.69 27.51 -23.95
C PRO A 41 15.01 26.13 -23.95
N SER A 42 15.56 25.19 -24.71
CA SER A 42 15.22 23.77 -24.59
C SER A 42 15.81 23.21 -23.29
N VAL A 43 15.04 22.34 -22.63
CA VAL A 43 15.45 21.68 -21.39
C VAL A 43 15.69 20.20 -21.69
N ASP A 44 16.95 19.81 -21.67
CA ASP A 44 17.38 18.45 -21.95
C ASP A 44 17.87 17.77 -20.66
N PHE A 45 17.53 16.50 -20.49
CA PHE A 45 17.93 15.70 -19.33
C PHE A 45 18.97 14.67 -19.73
N SER A 46 19.86 14.31 -18.81
CA SER A 46 20.77 13.20 -19.01
C SER A 46 19.99 11.92 -19.37
N ALA A 47 20.36 11.28 -20.47
CA ALA A 47 19.90 9.94 -20.79
C ALA A 47 20.45 8.98 -19.72
N GLY A 48 19.57 8.29 -19.01
CA GLY A 48 20.00 7.28 -18.04
C GLY A 48 20.33 5.95 -18.74
N ALA A 49 20.25 4.84 -18.01
CA ALA A 49 20.58 3.52 -18.54
C ALA A 49 19.62 3.09 -19.68
N ALA A 50 20.03 2.07 -20.45
CA ALA A 50 19.23 1.54 -21.54
C ALA A 50 17.82 1.13 -21.04
N GLY A 51 16.78 1.66 -21.68
CA GLY A 51 15.37 1.45 -21.31
C GLY A 51 14.69 2.62 -20.59
N TYR A 52 15.44 3.65 -20.19
CA TYR A 52 14.83 4.80 -19.49
C TYR A 52 13.99 5.65 -20.44
N VAL A 53 12.86 6.13 -19.95
CA VAL A 53 12.03 7.11 -20.68
C VAL A 53 12.48 8.49 -20.25
N VAL A 54 13.12 9.22 -21.16
CA VAL A 54 13.64 10.57 -20.89
C VAL A 54 12.46 11.53 -20.61
N PRO A 55 12.51 12.30 -19.52
CA PRO A 55 11.48 13.29 -19.20
C PRO A 55 11.53 14.45 -20.20
N THR A 56 10.41 15.16 -20.31
CA THR A 56 10.32 16.35 -21.17
C THR A 56 9.80 17.52 -20.34
N ALA A 57 10.44 18.68 -20.45
CA ALA A 57 10.05 19.89 -19.74
C ALA A 57 10.15 21.13 -20.65
N THR A 58 9.42 22.18 -20.27
CA THR A 58 9.43 23.46 -20.98
C THR A 58 9.88 24.57 -20.04
N ALA A 59 10.90 25.33 -20.43
CA ALA A 59 11.34 26.51 -19.69
C ALA A 59 10.43 27.71 -19.96
N LYS A 60 10.21 28.54 -18.95
CA LYS A 60 9.54 29.85 -19.05
C LYS A 60 10.49 30.95 -18.60
N LEU A 61 10.41 32.06 -19.33
CA LEU A 61 11.23 33.24 -19.06
C LEU A 61 10.48 34.27 -18.22
N PHE A 62 11.22 34.94 -17.34
CA PHE A 62 10.82 36.14 -16.64
C PHE A 62 11.92 37.17 -16.78
N ASN A 63 11.63 38.29 -17.45
CA ASN A 63 12.54 39.43 -17.64
C ASN A 63 13.98 38.99 -17.99
N ASP A 64 14.13 38.27 -19.11
CA ASP A 64 15.38 37.79 -19.71
C ASP A 64 16.14 36.67 -18.96
N THR A 65 15.50 36.08 -17.95
CA THR A 65 16.03 34.95 -17.16
C THR A 65 15.08 33.76 -17.17
N VAL A 66 15.60 32.54 -17.05
CA VAL A 66 14.77 31.34 -16.83
C VAL A 66 14.24 31.39 -15.40
N GLY A 67 12.94 31.53 -15.20
CA GLY A 67 12.37 31.63 -13.85
C GLY A 67 11.47 30.47 -13.45
N GLU A 68 11.00 29.65 -14.40
CA GLU A 68 10.25 28.43 -14.10
C GLU A 68 10.54 27.35 -15.15
N ILE A 69 10.58 26.10 -14.72
CA ILE A 69 10.63 24.93 -15.61
C ILE A 69 9.42 24.07 -15.31
N LEU A 70 8.56 23.91 -16.31
CA LEU A 70 7.37 23.09 -16.20
C LEU A 70 7.65 21.69 -16.77
N LEU A 71 7.59 20.69 -15.90
CA LEU A 71 7.69 19.29 -16.30
C LEU A 71 6.43 18.87 -17.05
N THR A 72 6.58 18.42 -18.29
CA THR A 72 5.47 17.99 -19.17
C THR A 72 5.29 16.47 -19.17
N LYS A 73 6.39 15.71 -19.09
CA LYS A 73 6.39 14.26 -18.87
C LYS A 73 7.50 13.91 -17.89
N SER A 74 7.15 13.16 -16.86
CA SER A 74 8.06 12.84 -15.75
C SER A 74 9.13 11.79 -16.07
N GLY A 75 9.08 11.17 -17.25
CA GLY A 75 9.98 10.06 -17.59
C GLY A 75 9.76 8.84 -16.69
N SER A 76 10.67 7.86 -16.78
CA SER A 76 10.73 6.69 -15.90
C SER A 76 12.11 6.04 -15.92
N GLY A 77 12.46 5.31 -14.86
CA GLY A 77 13.71 4.56 -14.72
C GLY A 77 14.83 5.30 -13.99
N TYR A 78 14.68 6.57 -13.63
CA TYR A 78 15.73 7.34 -12.96
C TYR A 78 15.95 6.88 -11.52
N GLU A 79 17.10 6.24 -11.28
CA GLU A 79 17.58 5.84 -9.94
C GLU A 79 18.26 7.00 -9.21
N ASP A 80 18.98 7.82 -9.96
CA ASP A 80 19.64 9.04 -9.52
C ASP A 80 18.99 10.28 -10.15
N ASN A 81 19.13 11.42 -9.49
CA ASN A 81 18.71 12.71 -10.01
C ASN A 81 19.36 13.00 -11.38
N PRO A 82 18.57 13.24 -12.45
CA PRO A 82 19.15 13.54 -13.75
C PRO A 82 19.80 14.92 -13.78
N THR A 83 20.85 15.04 -14.57
CA THR A 83 21.46 16.34 -14.88
C THR A 83 20.57 17.07 -15.88
N VAL A 84 20.24 18.33 -15.58
CA VAL A 84 19.49 19.22 -16.48
C VAL A 84 20.47 20.09 -17.26
N THR A 85 20.30 20.16 -18.57
CA THR A 85 21.08 21.01 -19.47
C THR A 85 20.17 21.89 -20.29
N PHE A 86 20.57 23.15 -20.49
CA PHE A 86 19.83 24.11 -21.31
C PHE A 86 20.53 24.29 -22.65
N THR A 87 19.76 24.25 -23.74
CA THR A 87 20.27 24.51 -25.08
C THR A 87 19.41 25.55 -25.80
N GLY A 88 20.03 26.46 -26.56
CA GLY A 88 19.33 27.53 -27.28
C GLY A 88 19.00 28.76 -26.42
N GLY A 89 18.07 29.61 -26.89
CA GLY A 89 17.60 30.79 -26.15
C GLY A 89 18.50 32.04 -26.19
N ALA A 90 19.71 31.93 -26.77
CA ALA A 90 20.75 32.98 -26.88
C ALA A 90 21.32 33.52 -25.55
N GLY A 91 20.79 33.11 -24.40
CA GLY A 91 21.29 33.42 -23.07
C GLY A 91 22.38 32.46 -22.58
N THR A 92 22.95 32.76 -21.41
CA THR A 92 23.98 31.91 -20.77
C THR A 92 23.76 31.81 -19.26
N GLY A 93 24.33 30.76 -18.64
CA GLY A 93 24.42 30.64 -17.19
C GLY A 93 23.14 30.19 -16.47
N ALA A 94 22.20 29.56 -17.19
CA ALA A 94 21.08 28.91 -16.50
C ALA A 94 21.53 27.56 -15.92
N THR A 95 21.15 27.29 -14.68
CA THR A 95 21.39 26.03 -13.98
C THR A 95 20.10 25.57 -13.29
N ALA A 96 19.86 24.27 -13.31
CA ALA A 96 18.73 23.66 -12.65
C ALA A 96 19.09 22.28 -12.10
N THR A 97 18.40 21.88 -11.04
CA THR A 97 18.52 20.58 -10.41
C THR A 97 17.20 19.85 -10.56
N ALA A 98 17.20 18.68 -11.19
CA ALA A 98 16.03 17.80 -11.23
C ALA A 98 16.08 16.83 -10.05
N TYR A 99 14.92 16.58 -9.46
CA TYR A 99 14.74 15.62 -8.38
C TYR A 99 13.95 14.44 -8.92
N ALA A 100 14.56 13.26 -8.89
CA ALA A 100 13.89 12.00 -9.14
C ALA A 100 13.54 11.36 -7.79
N THR A 101 12.31 10.88 -7.65
CA THR A 101 12.01 9.95 -6.57
C THR A 101 12.58 8.60 -6.98
N GLY A 102 13.44 8.03 -6.13
CA GLY A 102 13.89 6.65 -6.29
C GLY A 102 12.73 5.67 -6.35
N TYR A 103 13.03 4.39 -6.55
CA TYR A 103 12.01 3.34 -6.61
C TYR A 103 11.09 3.40 -5.38
N ASN A 104 9.82 3.74 -5.58
CA ASN A 104 8.81 3.64 -4.53
C ASN A 104 8.47 2.17 -4.37
N ASP A 105 9.13 1.46 -3.47
CA ASP A 105 8.84 0.04 -3.21
C ASP A 105 7.54 -0.17 -2.42
N GLU A 106 6.67 0.84 -2.37
CA GLU A 106 5.37 0.77 -1.72
C GLU A 106 4.28 0.43 -2.74
N LEU A 107 3.58 -0.66 -2.45
CA LEU A 107 2.42 -1.11 -3.22
C LEU A 107 1.15 -0.80 -2.45
N ILE A 108 0.24 -0.07 -3.08
CA ILE A 108 -1.14 0.09 -2.57
C ILE A 108 -1.92 -1.15 -2.96
N LEU A 109 -2.44 -1.86 -1.96
CA LEU A 109 -3.18 -3.09 -2.20
C LEU A 109 -4.64 -2.78 -2.53
N PRO A 110 -5.31 -3.64 -3.33
CA PRO A 110 -6.73 -3.51 -3.59
C PRO A 110 -7.54 -3.57 -2.30
N GLN A 111 -8.61 -2.78 -2.23
CA GLN A 111 -9.52 -2.71 -1.07
C GLN A 111 -10.16 -4.06 -0.69
N SER A 112 -10.15 -5.02 -1.62
CA SER A 112 -10.66 -6.37 -1.44
C SER A 112 -9.76 -7.23 -0.54
N ILE A 113 -8.51 -6.84 -0.30
CA ILE A 113 -7.54 -7.55 0.53
C ILE A 113 -7.51 -6.97 1.94
N ALA A 114 -7.70 -7.81 2.95
CA ALA A 114 -7.55 -7.47 4.37
C ALA A 114 -6.18 -7.86 4.94
N GLN A 115 -5.60 -8.96 4.45
CA GLN A 115 -4.27 -9.41 4.86
C GLN A 115 -3.53 -9.99 3.67
N VAL A 116 -2.34 -9.47 3.36
CA VAL A 116 -1.46 -10.08 2.36
C VAL A 116 -0.85 -11.37 2.88
N LEU A 117 -0.86 -12.40 2.05
CA LEU A 117 -0.18 -13.67 2.29
C LEU A 117 1.07 -13.80 1.42
N ALA A 118 0.98 -13.43 0.13
CA ALA A 118 2.09 -13.48 -0.80
C ALA A 118 1.96 -12.42 -1.90
N ILE A 119 3.11 -11.93 -2.39
CA ILE A 119 3.23 -11.06 -3.55
C ILE A 119 4.28 -11.68 -4.49
N THR A 120 3.88 -11.96 -5.72
CA THR A 120 4.74 -12.51 -6.77
C THR A 120 4.57 -11.75 -8.07
N ALA A 121 5.55 -11.83 -8.97
CA ALA A 121 5.38 -11.41 -10.36
C ALA A 121 4.33 -12.31 -11.05
N ASP A 122 3.58 -11.76 -12.00
CA ASP A 122 2.65 -12.52 -12.84
C ASP A 122 3.41 -13.16 -14.02
N ASP A 123 4.17 -14.21 -13.73
CA ASP A 123 5.03 -14.89 -14.71
C ASP A 123 4.34 -16.09 -15.39
N GLN A 124 3.23 -16.60 -14.83
CA GLN A 124 2.61 -17.86 -15.28
C GLN A 124 1.26 -17.72 -16.01
N GLU A 125 0.75 -16.50 -16.27
CA GLU A 125 -0.59 -16.25 -16.89
C GLU A 125 -1.73 -17.13 -16.30
N LEU A 126 -1.59 -17.60 -15.05
CA LEU A 126 -2.55 -18.51 -14.44
C LEU A 126 -3.81 -17.74 -14.07
N ARG A 127 -4.97 -18.40 -14.19
CA ARG A 127 -6.21 -17.77 -13.74
C ARG A 127 -6.21 -17.65 -12.21
N PRO A 128 -6.83 -16.61 -11.64
CA PRO A 128 -6.89 -16.41 -10.18
C PRO A 128 -7.35 -17.66 -9.41
N GLU A 129 -8.31 -18.42 -9.96
CA GLU A 129 -8.81 -19.67 -9.37
C GLU A 129 -7.78 -20.81 -9.34
N ASP A 130 -6.89 -20.85 -10.33
CA ASP A 130 -5.84 -21.88 -10.44
C ASP A 130 -4.72 -21.57 -9.45
N ILE A 131 -4.38 -20.29 -9.27
CA ILE A 131 -3.40 -19.81 -8.28
C ILE A 131 -3.86 -20.13 -6.84
N ILE A 132 -5.13 -19.89 -6.53
CA ILE A 132 -5.71 -20.26 -5.22
C ILE A 132 -5.60 -21.77 -5.00
N THR A 133 -5.93 -22.57 -6.03
CA THR A 133 -5.86 -24.04 -5.93
C THR A 133 -4.42 -24.52 -5.74
N GLN A 134 -3.45 -23.92 -6.43
CA GLN A 134 -2.03 -24.23 -6.27
C GLN A 134 -1.54 -23.91 -4.86
N TYR A 135 -1.89 -22.73 -4.32
CA TYR A 135 -1.56 -22.35 -2.95
C TYR A 135 -2.15 -23.30 -1.90
N MET A 136 -3.34 -23.86 -2.16
CA MET A 136 -3.98 -24.85 -1.30
C MET A 136 -3.28 -26.20 -1.29
N VAL A 137 -2.68 -26.60 -2.40
CA VAL A 137 -1.96 -27.86 -2.52
C VAL A 137 -0.54 -27.72 -1.96
N ASP A 138 0.12 -26.61 -2.28
CA ASP A 138 1.48 -26.32 -1.86
C ASP A 138 1.68 -24.79 -1.69
N PRO A 139 1.72 -24.29 -0.44
CA PRO A 139 1.97 -22.88 -0.17
C PRO A 139 3.34 -22.38 -0.65
N SER A 140 4.34 -23.26 -0.70
CA SER A 140 5.70 -22.93 -1.16
C SER A 140 5.81 -22.78 -2.68
N ALA A 141 4.88 -23.36 -3.44
CA ALA A 141 4.93 -23.31 -4.89
C ALA A 141 4.86 -21.87 -5.45
N LEU A 142 4.18 -20.96 -4.74
CA LEU A 142 4.15 -19.53 -5.09
C LEU A 142 5.48 -18.80 -4.87
N THR A 143 6.34 -19.33 -4.00
CA THR A 143 7.68 -18.78 -3.75
C THR A 143 8.79 -19.46 -4.56
N GLU A 144 8.54 -20.66 -5.07
CA GLU A 144 9.50 -21.43 -5.88
C GLU A 144 9.29 -21.27 -7.39
N SER A 145 8.04 -21.00 -7.83
CA SER A 145 7.70 -20.88 -9.24
C SER A 145 7.94 -19.49 -9.82
N GLY A 146 8.14 -18.45 -9.00
CA GLY A 146 8.27 -17.06 -9.45
C GLY A 146 9.20 -16.22 -8.55
N THR A 147 9.51 -14.99 -8.96
CA THR A 147 10.34 -14.06 -8.15
C THR A 147 9.52 -13.48 -7.00
N ALA A 148 9.25 -14.27 -5.96
CA ALA A 148 8.51 -13.77 -4.80
C ALA A 148 9.25 -12.61 -4.13
N SER A 149 8.50 -11.56 -3.78
CA SER A 149 9.03 -10.45 -2.99
C SER A 149 8.81 -10.70 -1.51
N SER A 150 9.86 -10.51 -0.73
CA SER A 150 9.67 -10.25 0.69
C SER A 150 9.02 -8.89 0.86
N PHE A 151 7.90 -8.86 1.59
CA PHE A 151 7.15 -7.64 1.83
C PHE A 151 6.94 -7.44 3.34
N SER A 152 6.74 -6.19 3.73
CA SER A 152 6.26 -5.81 5.05
C SER A 152 4.92 -5.12 4.91
N PRO A 153 3.83 -5.63 5.50
CA PRO A 153 2.58 -4.90 5.54
C PRO A 153 2.80 -3.63 6.36
N ILE A 154 2.52 -2.50 5.74
CA ILE A 154 2.53 -1.21 6.41
C ILE A 154 1.09 -0.78 6.62
N SER A 155 0.77 -0.40 7.85
CA SER A 155 -0.54 0.14 8.24
C SER A 155 -0.78 1.55 7.69
N SER A 156 0.17 2.10 6.95
CA SER A 156 0.15 3.47 6.52
C SER A 156 -0.67 3.63 5.26
N VAL A 157 -1.70 4.45 5.36
CA VAL A 157 -2.24 5.15 4.19
C VAL A 157 -1.38 6.40 4.03
N GLY A 158 -0.75 6.55 2.87
CA GLY A 158 -0.49 7.87 2.30
C GLY A 158 0.78 8.59 2.69
N ILE A 159 1.94 7.93 2.79
CA ILE A 159 3.19 8.67 3.04
C ILE A 159 4.27 8.22 2.11
N ASN A 160 4.31 8.88 0.96
CA ASN A 160 5.41 8.78 0.01
C ASN A 160 6.32 10.01 0.11
N PHE A 161 6.72 10.38 1.33
CA PHE A 161 7.70 11.43 1.55
C PHE A 161 8.43 11.27 2.89
N ASP A 162 9.64 11.82 2.96
CA ASP A 162 10.49 11.72 4.14
C ASP A 162 10.00 12.69 5.24
N LEU A 163 9.70 12.12 6.42
CA LEU A 163 9.23 12.84 7.60
C LEU A 163 10.39 13.48 8.39
N LEU A 164 11.64 13.28 7.96
CA LEU A 164 12.84 13.66 8.72
C LEU A 164 12.94 15.14 9.14
N ASN A 165 12.09 16.05 8.65
CA ASN A 165 12.26 17.49 8.91
C ASN A 165 10.97 18.33 9.07
N GLY A 166 9.95 17.91 9.83
CA GLY A 166 8.99 18.90 10.39
C GLY A 166 7.50 18.52 10.52
N ASN A 167 6.68 19.55 10.80
CA ASN A 167 5.22 19.45 10.97
C ASN A 167 4.51 19.13 9.65
N LEU A 168 3.33 18.51 9.74
CA LEU A 168 2.48 18.21 8.59
C LEU A 168 1.53 19.36 8.30
N PHE A 169 1.34 19.65 7.02
CA PHE A 169 0.42 20.65 6.51
C PHE A 169 -0.59 20.00 5.58
N PHE A 170 -1.86 20.35 5.73
CA PHE A 170 -2.96 19.89 4.89
C PHE A 170 -3.56 21.07 4.13
N ASP A 171 -3.53 20.97 2.81
CA ASP A 171 -4.14 21.92 1.88
C ASP A 171 -5.30 21.25 1.14
N LEU A 172 -6.36 22.03 0.94
CA LEU A 172 -7.52 21.62 0.15
C LEU A 172 -7.44 22.16 -1.27
N ALA A 173 -7.89 21.37 -2.24
CA ALA A 173 -8.16 21.84 -3.60
C ALA A 173 -9.54 22.51 -3.71
N ASP A 174 -10.54 22.01 -2.97
CA ASP A 174 -11.91 22.51 -2.96
C ASP A 174 -12.31 23.01 -1.55
N ALA A 175 -13.02 24.13 -1.50
CA ALA A 175 -13.49 24.74 -0.25
C ALA A 175 -14.63 23.94 0.40
N ASP A 176 -15.36 23.13 -0.37
CA ASP A 176 -16.45 22.28 0.14
C ASP A 176 -15.96 21.12 1.02
N ASP A 177 -14.65 20.84 0.99
CA ASP A 177 -13.99 19.86 1.86
C ASP A 177 -13.59 20.43 3.22
N ALA A 178 -13.85 21.73 3.47
CA ALA A 178 -13.68 22.33 4.78
C ALA A 178 -14.63 21.70 5.81
N GLY A 179 -14.12 21.42 7.01
CA GLY A 179 -14.87 20.76 8.09
C GLY A 179 -14.78 19.23 8.11
N LYS A 180 -14.18 18.61 7.09
CA LYS A 180 -13.88 17.16 7.07
C LYS A 180 -12.75 16.82 8.02
N LYS A 181 -12.78 15.64 8.61
CA LYS A 181 -11.77 15.20 9.59
C LYS A 181 -10.66 14.37 8.96
N VAL A 182 -9.44 14.62 9.44
CA VAL A 182 -8.25 13.79 9.19
C VAL A 182 -7.76 13.24 10.52
N GLU A 183 -7.56 11.93 10.61
CA GLU A 183 -6.91 11.29 11.75
C GLU A 183 -5.46 10.95 11.41
N ILE A 184 -4.54 11.32 12.29
CA ILE A 184 -3.11 11.01 12.20
C ILE A 184 -2.76 10.12 13.37
N VAL A 185 -2.10 8.99 13.12
CA VAL A 185 -1.56 8.11 14.15
C VAL A 185 -0.08 7.91 13.88
N GLY A 186 0.78 8.21 14.86
CA GLY A 186 2.22 8.14 14.66
C GLY A 186 3.01 8.32 15.95
N ARG A 187 4.33 8.36 15.81
CA ARG A 187 5.31 8.61 16.87
C ARG A 187 5.92 9.98 16.70
N LEU A 188 6.23 10.62 17.82
CA LEU A 188 6.80 11.96 17.84
C LEU A 188 8.32 11.92 17.92
N LEU A 189 8.95 12.92 17.33
CA LEU A 189 10.39 13.15 17.44
C LEU A 189 10.74 13.46 18.90
N GLY A 190 11.41 12.53 19.58
CA GLY A 190 11.78 12.63 21.00
C GLY A 190 11.03 11.68 21.94
N ASP A 191 9.96 11.03 21.49
CA ASP A 191 9.29 9.94 22.23
C ASP A 191 8.94 8.78 21.28
N PRO A 192 9.94 7.94 20.90
CA PRO A 192 9.74 6.85 19.97
C PRO A 192 8.96 5.67 20.57
N THR A 193 8.66 5.69 21.87
CA THR A 193 8.07 4.55 22.59
C THR A 193 6.55 4.56 22.60
N ARG A 194 5.93 5.73 22.39
CA ARG A 194 4.48 5.94 22.46
C ARG A 194 3.90 6.28 21.09
N ILE A 195 2.67 5.80 20.87
CA ILE A 195 1.88 6.12 19.68
C ILE A 195 0.88 7.21 20.08
N TYR A 196 0.89 8.30 19.33
CA TYR A 196 0.01 9.45 19.48
C TYR A 196 -1.06 9.42 18.39
N LYS A 197 -2.30 9.75 18.76
CA LYS A 197 -3.42 9.92 17.84
C LYS A 197 -3.89 11.36 17.86
N GLU A 198 -4.00 11.96 16.68
CA GLU A 198 -4.53 13.30 16.47
C GLU A 198 -5.75 13.27 15.54
N THR A 199 -6.70 14.18 15.72
CA THR A 199 -7.78 14.42 14.78
C THR A 199 -7.79 15.90 14.40
N LEU A 200 -7.47 16.18 13.15
CA LEU A 200 -7.50 17.51 12.55
C LEU A 200 -8.81 17.72 11.80
N THR A 201 -9.25 18.98 11.74
CA THR A 201 -10.38 19.40 10.90
C THR A 201 -9.83 20.24 9.77
N LEU A 202 -10.07 19.82 8.52
CA LEU A 202 -9.60 20.50 7.32
C LEU A 202 -10.24 21.89 7.21
N ALA A 203 -9.48 22.86 6.71
CA ALA A 203 -9.92 24.24 6.51
C ALA A 203 -9.51 24.70 5.10
N ALA A 204 -10.36 25.51 4.47
CA ALA A 204 -10.10 26.06 3.14
C ALA A 204 -8.95 27.09 3.15
N SER A 205 -8.80 27.83 4.25
CA SER A 205 -7.68 28.75 4.48
C SER A 205 -7.66 29.22 5.95
N PRO A 206 -6.50 29.33 6.61
CA PRO A 206 -5.17 28.89 6.16
C PRO A 206 -5.03 27.36 6.17
N SER A 207 -3.96 26.84 5.57
CA SER A 207 -3.56 25.43 5.64
C SER A 207 -3.61 24.92 7.07
N VAL A 208 -4.06 23.68 7.26
CA VAL A 208 -4.20 23.09 8.60
C VAL A 208 -2.91 22.40 8.98
N ASN A 209 -2.38 22.74 10.16
CA ASN A 209 -1.15 22.16 10.68
C ASN A 209 -1.46 21.02 11.66
N SER A 210 -0.58 20.03 11.75
CA SER A 210 -0.56 19.11 12.89
C SER A 210 -0.29 19.86 14.19
N SER A 211 -1.04 19.54 15.24
CA SER A 211 -0.90 20.13 16.57
C SER A 211 0.31 19.59 17.32
N PHE A 212 0.75 18.37 17.00
CA PHE A 212 1.98 17.82 17.53
C PHE A 212 3.19 18.36 16.78
N GLU A 213 4.21 18.77 17.55
CA GLU A 213 5.48 19.26 17.01
C GLU A 213 6.33 18.05 16.58
N SER A 214 6.33 17.79 15.26
CA SER A 214 7.15 16.81 14.55
C SER A 214 6.86 15.33 14.81
N TYR A 215 6.21 14.69 13.83
CA TYR A 215 6.16 13.23 13.74
C TYR A 215 7.50 12.69 13.22
N SER A 216 8.10 11.72 13.92
CA SER A 216 9.26 10.99 13.41
C SER A 216 8.87 9.84 12.47
N GLU A 217 7.67 9.30 12.71
CA GLU A 217 7.10 8.18 11.96
C GLU A 217 5.57 8.32 12.05
N ILE A 218 4.85 8.15 10.95
CA ILE A 218 3.39 8.08 10.98
C ILE A 218 3.00 6.65 10.62
N THR A 219 2.24 6.06 11.52
CA THR A 219 1.78 4.67 11.47
C THR A 219 0.52 4.54 10.63
N SER A 220 -0.40 5.50 10.70
CA SER A 220 -1.56 5.57 9.80
C SER A 220 -2.09 7.00 9.65
N LEU A 221 -2.65 7.27 8.48
CA LEU A 221 -3.36 8.50 8.15
C LEU A 221 -4.76 8.10 7.66
N SER A 222 -5.82 8.80 8.05
CA SER A 222 -7.15 8.52 7.49
C SER A 222 -7.97 9.80 7.36
N LYS A 223 -8.80 9.90 6.33
CA LYS A 223 -9.68 11.05 6.11
C LYS A 223 -11.11 10.61 5.90
N GLU A 224 -12.03 11.50 6.24
CA GLU A 224 -13.41 11.41 5.80
C GLU A 224 -13.51 11.59 4.27
N ALA A 225 -14.66 11.19 3.70
CA ALA A 225 -14.89 11.36 2.27
C ALA A 225 -14.82 12.84 1.89
N THR A 226 -13.90 13.15 0.96
CA THR A 226 -13.70 14.46 0.34
C THR A 226 -14.18 14.42 -1.09
N THR A 227 -14.59 15.57 -1.61
CA THR A 227 -15.06 15.76 -3.00
C THR A 227 -13.86 15.79 -3.95
N ASP A 228 -12.78 16.46 -3.54
CA ASP A 228 -11.55 16.56 -4.30
C ASP A 228 -10.33 16.08 -3.49
N THR A 229 -9.14 16.25 -4.08
CA THR A 229 -7.85 15.80 -3.61
C THR A 229 -7.33 16.72 -2.50
N VAL A 230 -6.87 16.13 -1.41
CA VAL A 230 -6.21 16.83 -0.31
C VAL A 230 -4.70 16.73 -0.53
N THR A 231 -3.97 17.84 -0.40
CA THR A 231 -2.50 17.83 -0.51
C THR A 231 -1.88 17.86 0.87
N VAL A 232 -1.04 16.88 1.19
CA VAL A 232 -0.26 16.83 2.42
C VAL A 232 1.17 17.28 2.12
N LYS A 233 1.74 18.17 2.94
CA LYS A 233 3.08 18.76 2.73
C LYS A 233 3.89 18.79 4.02
N ASN A 234 5.22 18.77 3.90
CA ASN A 234 6.14 19.09 5.01
C ASN A 234 6.42 20.62 5.09
N ILE A 235 6.97 21.10 6.21
CA ILE A 235 7.29 22.51 6.55
C ILE A 235 8.08 23.26 5.47
N THR A 236 8.94 22.57 4.74
CA THR A 236 9.75 23.17 3.69
C THR A 236 9.02 23.24 2.34
N GLY A 237 7.84 22.61 2.23
CA GLY A 237 6.97 22.64 1.06
C GLY A 237 7.49 21.87 -0.16
N TYR A 238 8.62 21.17 -0.06
CA TYR A 238 9.27 20.47 -1.17
C TYR A 238 8.70 19.07 -1.41
N ASP A 239 8.46 18.33 -0.33
CA ASP A 239 7.85 17.00 -0.38
C ASP A 239 6.34 17.07 -0.15
N LYS A 240 5.58 16.47 -1.09
CA LYS A 240 4.12 16.53 -1.11
C LYS A 240 3.51 15.17 -1.46
N PHE A 241 2.45 14.82 -0.74
CA PHE A 241 1.61 13.68 -1.02
C PHE A 241 0.22 14.15 -1.47
N TYR A 242 -0.23 13.70 -2.63
CA TYR A 242 -1.58 13.96 -3.14
C TYR A 242 -2.51 12.84 -2.68
N TRP A 243 -3.46 13.20 -1.81
CA TRP A 243 -4.41 12.28 -1.21
C TRP A 243 -5.75 12.37 -1.93
N TYR A 244 -5.99 11.43 -2.84
CA TYR A 244 -7.16 11.47 -3.72
C TYR A 244 -8.50 11.31 -2.96
N SER A 245 -9.57 11.85 -3.54
CA SER A 245 -10.93 11.84 -2.96
C SER A 245 -11.43 10.44 -2.62
N TRP A 246 -11.14 9.46 -3.48
CA TRP A 246 -11.53 8.05 -3.32
C TRP A 246 -10.74 7.29 -2.22
N GLU A 247 -9.61 7.82 -1.75
CA GLU A 247 -8.81 7.22 -0.68
C GLU A 247 -9.38 7.67 0.68
N THR A 248 -10.42 6.97 1.15
CA THR A 248 -11.18 7.28 2.39
C THR A 248 -10.78 6.35 3.55
N LYS A 249 -11.44 6.48 4.72
CA LYS A 249 -11.28 5.65 5.95
C LYS A 249 -11.27 4.12 5.74
N ALA A 250 -11.51 3.62 4.53
CA ALA A 250 -11.11 2.26 4.19
C ALA A 250 -9.58 2.17 4.27
N GLU A 251 -9.09 1.50 5.32
CA GLU A 251 -7.68 1.10 5.40
C GLU A 251 -7.34 0.30 4.12
N PHE A 252 -6.68 0.98 3.18
CA PHE A 252 -5.92 0.31 2.14
C PHE A 252 -4.70 -0.23 2.85
N GLN A 253 -4.60 -1.55 2.94
CA GLN A 253 -3.36 -2.14 3.38
C GLN A 253 -2.31 -1.76 2.32
N ARG A 254 -1.14 -1.35 2.76
CA ARG A 254 0.01 -1.14 1.88
C ARG A 254 1.05 -2.20 2.18
N ALA A 255 1.85 -2.54 1.18
CA ALA A 255 2.96 -3.45 1.34
C ALA A 255 4.23 -2.76 0.86
N LYS A 256 5.22 -2.64 1.75
CA LYS A 256 6.57 -2.26 1.34
C LYS A 256 7.30 -3.51 0.87
N LEU A 257 7.74 -3.52 -0.37
CA LEU A 257 8.56 -4.57 -0.94
C LEU A 257 10.02 -4.33 -0.51
N TYR A 258 10.70 -5.36 -0.03
CA TYR A 258 12.14 -5.29 0.22
C TYR A 258 12.95 -5.56 -1.05
N ARG A 259 12.32 -6.19 -2.04
CA ARG A 259 12.88 -6.44 -3.36
C ARG A 259 11.74 -6.54 -4.36
N ARG A 260 11.79 -5.82 -5.48
CA ARG A 260 10.75 -5.95 -6.52
C ARG A 260 10.80 -7.34 -7.18
N PRO A 261 9.65 -8.04 -7.32
CA PRO A 261 9.49 -9.17 -8.22
C PRO A 261 9.79 -8.73 -9.65
N GLU A 262 10.81 -9.32 -10.27
CA GLU A 262 11.12 -9.18 -11.70
C GLU A 262 11.30 -7.74 -12.23
N TYR A 263 12.56 -7.34 -12.42
CA TYR A 263 12.92 -6.10 -13.08
C TYR A 263 12.93 -6.32 -14.60
N ASP A 264 11.85 -5.93 -15.31
CA ASP A 264 11.92 -5.60 -16.72
C ASP A 264 11.87 -4.08 -16.87
N ALA A 265 13.00 -3.49 -17.26
CA ALA A 265 13.17 -2.05 -17.44
C ALA A 265 12.25 -1.45 -18.51
N THR A 266 11.56 -2.28 -19.29
CA THR A 266 10.87 -1.88 -20.52
C THR A 266 9.35 -1.81 -20.39
N GLY A 267 8.77 -2.25 -19.26
CA GLY A 267 7.31 -2.34 -19.10
C GLY A 267 6.81 -2.24 -17.65
N PRO A 268 5.50 -2.00 -17.45
CA PRO A 268 4.91 -2.00 -16.12
C PRO A 268 4.92 -3.42 -15.53
N VAL A 269 5.36 -3.56 -14.27
CA VAL A 269 5.44 -4.85 -13.59
C VAL A 269 4.04 -5.28 -13.14
N GLN A 270 3.58 -6.43 -13.62
CA GLN A 270 2.34 -7.03 -13.14
C GLN A 270 2.64 -7.92 -11.94
N LEU A 271 1.97 -7.62 -10.84
CA LEU A 271 2.08 -8.34 -9.58
C LEU A 271 0.78 -9.10 -9.33
N VAL A 272 0.93 -10.36 -8.94
CA VAL A 272 -0.15 -11.16 -8.37
C VAL A 272 -0.06 -11.05 -6.86
N ILE A 273 -1.15 -10.61 -6.26
CA ILE A 273 -1.29 -10.48 -4.82
C ILE A 273 -2.26 -11.53 -4.35
N LEU A 274 -1.78 -12.41 -3.49
CA LEU A 274 -2.61 -13.38 -2.79
C LEU A 274 -2.82 -12.90 -1.36
N GLY A 275 -4.08 -12.82 -0.96
CA GLY A 275 -4.43 -12.37 0.38
C GLY A 275 -5.73 -12.95 0.90
N LYS A 276 -6.03 -12.62 2.16
CA LYS A 276 -7.33 -12.83 2.76
C LYS A 276 -8.28 -11.74 2.31
N GLN A 277 -9.48 -12.15 1.92
CA GLN A 277 -10.53 -11.24 1.50
C GLN A 277 -11.03 -10.42 2.68
N LYS A 278 -11.28 -9.13 2.44
CA LYS A 278 -11.91 -8.25 3.41
C LYS A 278 -13.38 -8.60 3.57
N ILE A 279 -13.75 -8.98 4.80
CA ILE A 279 -15.14 -9.30 5.16
C ILE A 279 -15.98 -8.03 5.07
N ARG A 280 -17.07 -8.09 4.31
CA ARG A 280 -18.04 -7.01 4.20
C ARG A 280 -19.15 -7.22 5.23
N PRO A 281 -19.64 -6.16 5.90
CA PRO A 281 -20.81 -6.26 6.74
C PRO A 281 -22.03 -6.62 5.89
N LEU A 282 -22.93 -7.44 6.43
CA LEU A 282 -24.25 -7.71 5.85
C LEU A 282 -25.14 -6.50 6.17
N VAL A 283 -25.50 -5.72 5.16
CA VAL A 283 -26.28 -4.47 5.31
C VAL A 283 -27.64 -4.59 4.64
N SER A 284 -27.72 -5.30 3.52
CA SER A 284 -28.96 -5.57 2.80
C SER A 284 -29.53 -6.92 3.19
N ASP A 285 -30.86 -7.04 3.12
CA ASP A 285 -31.58 -8.30 3.38
C ASP A 285 -31.25 -9.40 2.37
N THR A 286 -30.71 -9.03 1.21
CA THR A 286 -30.28 -9.96 0.15
C THR A 286 -28.82 -10.41 0.27
N ASP A 287 -28.08 -9.87 1.24
CA ASP A 287 -26.66 -10.18 1.38
C ASP A 287 -26.46 -11.62 1.88
N ALA A 288 -25.47 -12.30 1.31
CA ALA A 288 -25.06 -13.62 1.73
C ALA A 288 -23.77 -13.54 2.57
N PRO A 289 -23.60 -14.41 3.59
CA PRO A 289 -22.36 -14.50 4.33
C PRO A 289 -21.20 -14.88 3.40
N MET A 290 -20.09 -14.15 3.53
CA MET A 290 -18.87 -14.38 2.73
C MET A 290 -18.05 -15.59 3.21
N ILE A 291 -18.26 -16.03 4.45
CA ILE A 291 -17.57 -17.16 5.03
C ILE A 291 -18.52 -18.34 4.93
N SER A 292 -18.12 -19.44 4.29
CA SER A 292 -18.91 -20.67 4.33
C SER A 292 -18.91 -21.28 5.74
N GLY A 293 -19.90 -22.11 6.04
CA GLY A 293 -19.99 -22.81 7.32
C GLY A 293 -20.42 -21.97 8.53
N ILE A 294 -20.50 -20.62 8.42
CA ILE A 294 -21.07 -19.78 9.49
C ILE A 294 -22.59 -19.63 9.40
N ASP A 295 -23.23 -20.10 8.33
CA ASP A 295 -24.68 -19.99 8.11
C ASP A 295 -25.48 -20.54 9.29
N ASN A 296 -25.09 -21.72 9.77
CA ASN A 296 -25.73 -22.34 10.92
C ASN A 296 -25.54 -21.49 12.19
N ALA A 297 -24.37 -20.88 12.38
CA ALA A 297 -24.14 -19.96 13.50
C ALA A 297 -25.01 -18.70 13.38
N LEU A 298 -25.11 -18.11 12.19
CA LEU A 298 -25.95 -16.94 11.92
C LEU A 298 -27.44 -17.24 12.14
N ILE A 299 -27.93 -18.40 11.71
CA ILE A 299 -29.30 -18.86 11.96
C ILE A 299 -29.57 -18.97 13.47
N LYS A 300 -28.59 -19.48 14.24
CA LYS A 300 -28.70 -19.59 15.70
C LYS A 300 -28.75 -18.22 16.38
N TYR A 301 -27.90 -17.28 15.97
CA TYR A 301 -27.96 -15.90 16.48
C TYR A 301 -29.26 -15.19 16.11
N GLY A 302 -29.75 -15.36 14.88
CA GLY A 302 -31.05 -14.81 14.45
C GLY A 302 -32.22 -15.40 15.24
N THR A 303 -32.21 -16.71 15.48
CA THR A 303 -33.21 -17.39 16.32
C THR A 303 -33.15 -16.90 17.76
N ALA A 304 -31.95 -16.70 18.30
CA ALA A 304 -31.76 -16.16 19.64
C ALA A 304 -32.33 -14.73 19.76
N ASP A 305 -32.14 -13.86 18.75
CA ASP A 305 -32.73 -12.51 18.76
C ASP A 305 -34.27 -12.57 18.72
N MET A 306 -34.84 -13.43 17.87
CA MET A 306 -36.29 -13.64 17.84
C MET A 306 -36.84 -14.13 19.19
N LEU A 307 -36.16 -15.07 19.85
CA LEU A 307 -36.55 -15.59 21.17
C LEU A 307 -36.44 -14.52 22.26
N LYS A 308 -35.43 -13.63 22.19
CA LYS A 308 -35.33 -12.46 23.09
C LYS A 308 -36.52 -11.52 22.90
N ARG A 309 -36.93 -11.25 21.65
CA ARG A 309 -38.14 -10.44 21.36
C ARG A 309 -39.42 -11.07 21.92
N GLN A 310 -39.51 -12.40 21.95
CA GLN A 310 -40.62 -13.14 22.56
C GLN A 310 -40.52 -13.29 24.09
N ARG A 311 -39.53 -12.65 24.74
CA ARG A 311 -39.25 -12.73 26.19
C ARG A 311 -38.89 -14.13 26.68
N GLN A 312 -38.43 -15.03 25.80
CA GLN A 312 -37.98 -16.38 26.14
C GLN A 312 -36.45 -16.43 26.37
N TYR A 313 -35.96 -15.71 27.38
CA TYR A 313 -34.52 -15.49 27.59
C TYR A 313 -33.69 -16.76 27.83
N GLY A 314 -34.24 -17.74 28.56
CA GLY A 314 -33.52 -19.00 28.83
C GLY A 314 -33.26 -19.82 27.56
N LYS A 315 -34.21 -19.84 26.62
CA LYS A 315 -34.02 -20.50 25.32
C LYS A 315 -33.09 -19.70 24.42
N ALA A 316 -33.21 -18.37 24.44
CA ALA A 316 -32.31 -17.50 23.68
C ALA A 316 -30.83 -17.68 24.10
N GLN A 317 -30.58 -17.90 25.39
CA GLN A 317 -29.22 -18.16 25.90
C GLN A 317 -28.68 -19.50 25.41
N LEU A 318 -29.50 -20.55 25.35
CA LEU A 318 -29.10 -21.85 24.81
C LEU A 318 -28.77 -21.76 23.31
N GLU A 319 -29.61 -21.08 22.52
CA GLU A 319 -29.36 -20.89 21.08
C GLU A 319 -28.13 -20.00 20.83
N THR A 320 -27.90 -18.97 21.66
CA THR A 320 -26.66 -18.16 21.58
C THR A 320 -25.43 -19.02 21.88
N GLY A 321 -25.49 -19.86 22.92
CA GLY A 321 -24.40 -20.76 23.26
C GLY A 321 -24.11 -21.81 22.18
N GLU A 322 -25.14 -22.29 21.47
CA GLU A 322 -24.95 -23.17 20.31
C GLU A 322 -24.34 -22.43 19.12
N GLY A 323 -24.75 -21.18 18.87
CA GLY A 323 -24.12 -20.29 17.89
C GLY A 323 -22.63 -20.08 18.16
N ASP A 324 -22.26 -19.82 19.42
CA ASP A 324 -20.86 -19.63 19.83
C ASP A 324 -20.01 -20.90 19.62
N ARG A 325 -20.59 -22.10 19.84
CA ARG A 325 -19.90 -23.37 19.58
C ARG A 325 -19.62 -23.56 18.09
N LEU A 326 -20.62 -23.29 17.24
CA LEU A 326 -20.48 -23.39 15.78
C LEU A 326 -19.44 -22.39 15.25
N LEU A 327 -19.44 -21.16 15.78
CA LEU A 327 -18.44 -20.15 15.44
C LEU A 327 -17.02 -20.56 15.88
N THR A 328 -16.91 -21.21 17.05
CA THR A 328 -15.63 -21.75 17.55
C THR A 328 -15.11 -22.84 16.62
N VAL A 329 -15.97 -23.76 16.16
CA VAL A 329 -15.58 -24.79 15.17
C VAL A 329 -15.06 -24.16 13.88
N ALA A 330 -15.74 -23.13 13.36
CA ALA A 330 -15.29 -22.41 12.17
C ALA A 330 -13.93 -21.72 12.38
N ARG A 331 -13.70 -21.11 13.55
CA ARG A 331 -12.42 -20.49 13.92
C ARG A 331 -11.29 -21.51 14.10
N ASP A 332 -11.59 -22.64 14.72
CA ASP A 332 -10.62 -23.71 14.97
C ASP A 332 -10.21 -24.40 13.67
N ALA A 333 -11.12 -24.52 12.70
CA ALA A 333 -10.79 -24.98 11.36
C ALA A 333 -9.73 -24.09 10.69
N GLU A 334 -9.89 -22.77 10.78
CA GLU A 334 -8.93 -21.78 10.25
C GLU A 334 -7.59 -21.80 11.01
N THR A 335 -7.64 -21.88 12.34
CA THR A 335 -6.44 -21.80 13.21
C THR A 335 -5.59 -23.07 13.12
N ASN A 336 -6.20 -24.25 13.16
CA ASN A 336 -5.48 -25.52 13.12
C ASN A 336 -4.81 -25.79 11.77
N GLN A 337 -5.28 -25.14 10.70
CA GLN A 337 -4.70 -25.26 9.37
C GLN A 337 -3.46 -24.37 9.21
N THR A 338 -3.39 -23.22 9.89
CA THR A 338 -2.19 -22.36 9.96
C THR A 338 -1.01 -23.07 10.66
N ALA A 339 -1.29 -23.99 11.59
CA ALA A 339 -0.27 -24.74 12.33
C ALA A 339 0.36 -25.90 11.53
N LYS A 340 -0.16 -26.24 10.34
CA LYS A 340 0.27 -27.41 9.56
C LYS A 340 1.24 -27.06 8.44
N ILE A 341 2.37 -26.45 8.80
CA ILE A 341 3.57 -26.58 7.98
C ILE A 341 4.16 -27.95 8.31
N MET A 342 3.81 -29.00 7.57
CA MET A 342 4.56 -30.25 7.64
C MET A 342 5.92 -30.03 6.96
N ARG A 343 6.88 -29.45 7.68
CA ARG A 343 8.28 -29.45 7.25
C ARG A 343 8.85 -30.83 7.56
N ILE A 344 8.76 -31.75 6.60
CA ILE A 344 9.68 -32.89 6.58
C ILE A 344 11.05 -32.28 6.31
N VAL A 345 11.87 -32.15 7.34
CA VAL A 345 13.30 -31.88 7.17
C VAL A 345 13.92 -33.23 6.85
N PRO A 346 14.31 -33.53 5.61
CA PRO A 346 15.27 -34.60 5.40
C PRO A 346 16.55 -34.19 6.14
N ASP A 347 16.97 -35.01 7.11
CA ASP A 347 18.27 -34.83 7.74
C ASP A 347 19.34 -34.94 6.66
N ASN A 348 20.02 -33.82 6.40
CA ASN A 348 21.08 -33.74 5.40
C ASN A 348 22.47 -33.80 6.06
N TYR A 349 22.57 -34.38 7.27
CA TYR A 349 23.84 -34.86 7.76
C TYR A 349 24.01 -36.34 7.39
N THR A 350 24.85 -36.55 6.39
CA THR A 350 25.55 -37.81 6.10
C THR A 350 26.43 -38.20 7.29
N VAL A 351 25.84 -38.56 8.42
CA VAL A 351 26.51 -39.24 9.51
C VAL A 351 25.53 -40.30 10.00
N GLY A 352 25.68 -41.51 9.47
CA GLY A 352 24.85 -42.64 9.87
C GLY A 352 24.99 -42.87 11.37
N TYR A 353 23.88 -42.82 12.10
CA TYR A 353 23.82 -43.25 13.48
C TYR A 353 24.25 -44.72 13.56
N THR A 354 25.30 -45.00 14.32
CA THR A 354 25.70 -46.37 14.62
C THR A 354 25.07 -46.78 15.95
N ARG A 355 24.89 -48.09 16.15
CA ARG A 355 24.26 -48.68 17.35
C ARG A 355 24.85 -48.21 18.70
N ASN A 356 26.03 -47.60 18.70
CA ASN A 356 26.71 -47.13 19.90
C ASN A 356 26.22 -45.76 20.42
N ASP A 357 25.42 -45.01 19.66
CA ASP A 357 24.96 -43.67 20.05
C ASP A 357 23.74 -43.67 21.00
N PHE A 358 23.17 -44.83 21.32
CA PHE A 358 22.01 -44.97 22.21
C PHE A 358 22.30 -45.68 23.54
N GLY A 359 23.58 -45.79 23.95
CA GLY A 359 23.93 -46.08 25.34
C GLY A 359 23.27 -47.31 25.98
N PHE A 360 22.98 -48.36 25.20
CA PHE A 360 22.52 -49.68 25.68
C PHE A 360 23.19 -50.82 24.90
#